data_AF-A0A285R332-F1
#
_entry.id   AF-A0A285R332-F1
#
_cell.length_a   1.000
_cell.length_b   1.000
_cell.length_c   1.000
_cell.angle_alpha   90.00
_cell.angle_beta   90.00
_cell.angle_gamma   90.00
#
_symmetry.space_group_name_H-M   'P 1'
#
loop_
_entity.id
_entity.type
_entity.pdbx_description
1 polymer ?
#
loop_
_entity_poly.entity_id
_entity_poly.type
_entity_poly.pdbx_seq_one_letter_code
_entity_poly.pdbx_strand_id
1 'polypeptide(L)'
;MVETRNANLPSQYLGQVATGCYMPRSSITGANRYARTRDMVITTEVVTNPKVGWARWRVASGIESAPAAACKFIAALEYPTGVFTYADQCIAAGTPGSPAEVDMAANATLLLDFAVTIPKGAQVYVWARQFSADGSGVLWRQGQHPLTARPGCYLDLGQNASPPALLNAFGGSPAEFSFPPVLFLGQTRRPSVLVFGDSREEGGTEGPRTPHYDNGLCIGAIGRHFGYTSVAESSSSLNQFTGGSSANRSNRLALAPYFTHIVNAWGVNDIGTGRTVAQFLADRATFAGYFPNKQVIGTTMPPYVPYTDGGRTIAGQSLGTNQPKVREANRAIRAGIAGEAFIFDTARGADPFDRDAYSVDPDPSATTARFPAAQITASISATTLTVTAVTSGTLGYGTCLTEGLGNAYDSSPYYGTMILEQLTGTTGGVGTYRVNFSQNTSWRTMYAGGWGSKDGLHLNGMLAEQVRERLAPAIDQIRR
;
A
#
# COMPACT_ATOMS: atom_id res chain seq x y z
N MET A 1 25.40 26.50 6.84
CA MET A 1 24.36 25.88 7.68
C MET A 1 24.86 24.49 8.02
N VAL A 2 25.45 24.33 9.22
CA VAL A 2 25.94 23.03 9.68
C VAL A 2 24.72 22.27 10.17
N GLU A 3 24.28 21.30 9.39
CA GLU A 3 23.19 20.40 9.76
C GLU A 3 23.65 19.62 10.99
N THR A 4 23.19 20.02 12.18
CA THR A 4 23.36 19.24 13.40
C THR A 4 22.73 17.87 13.16
N ARG A 5 23.56 16.87 12.87
CA ARG A 5 23.13 15.47 12.77
C ARG A 5 22.39 15.14 14.06
N ASN A 6 21.06 14.96 13.96
CA ASN A 6 20.22 14.52 15.06
C ASN A 6 20.84 13.27 15.68
N ALA A 7 21.25 13.35 16.95
CA ALA A 7 21.87 12.28 17.72
C ALA A 7 20.93 11.07 17.98
N ASN A 8 19.75 11.04 17.36
CA ASN A 8 18.68 10.07 17.61
C ASN A 8 18.38 9.13 16.43
N LEU A 9 19.15 9.18 15.33
CA LEU A 9 18.94 8.19 14.26
C LEU A 9 19.25 6.78 14.80
N PRO A 10 18.40 5.78 14.52
CA PRO A 10 18.65 4.40 14.91
C PRO A 10 20.06 3.96 14.50
N SER A 11 20.66 3.08 15.30
CA SER A 11 21.84 2.33 14.86
C SER A 11 21.53 1.63 13.53
N GLN A 12 22.55 1.45 12.69
CA GLN A 12 22.36 0.73 11.44
C GLN A 12 21.89 -0.70 11.75
N TYR A 13 20.85 -1.14 11.06
CA TYR A 13 20.25 -2.45 11.25
C TYR A 13 19.83 -3.04 9.90
N LEU A 14 19.63 -4.35 9.87
CA LEU A 14 19.05 -5.02 8.70
C LEU A 14 17.53 -4.83 8.71
N GLY A 15 17.01 -3.99 7.83
CA GLY A 15 15.60 -3.58 7.80
C GLY A 15 14.94 -3.69 6.44
N GLN A 16 13.61 -3.62 6.41
CA GLN A 16 12.84 -3.52 5.16
C GLN A 16 13.17 -2.20 4.45
N VAL A 17 13.64 -2.30 3.21
CA VAL A 17 14.12 -1.15 2.40
C VAL A 17 13.39 -0.98 1.07
N ALA A 18 12.35 -1.78 0.81
CA ALA A 18 11.50 -1.62 -0.38
C ALA A 18 10.01 -1.63 -0.05
N THR A 19 9.20 -1.12 -0.99
CA THR A 19 7.74 -1.25 -1.00
C THR A 19 7.31 -2.49 -1.78
N GLY A 20 6.00 -2.79 -1.76
CA GLY A 20 5.47 -3.88 -2.57
C GLY A 20 5.71 -5.28 -1.99
N CYS A 21 6.08 -5.38 -0.72
CA CYS A 21 6.21 -6.66 -0.02
C CYS A 21 4.89 -7.02 0.68
N TYR A 22 4.42 -8.25 0.46
CA TYR A 22 3.15 -8.74 0.98
C TYR A 22 3.27 -10.20 1.40
N MET A 23 2.50 -10.62 2.40
CA MET A 23 2.35 -12.05 2.68
C MET A 23 1.44 -12.74 1.66
N PRO A 24 1.65 -14.05 1.39
CA PRO A 24 0.67 -14.85 0.67
C PRO A 24 -0.61 -15.03 1.51
N ARG A 25 -1.77 -15.08 0.85
CA ARG A 25 -3.07 -15.27 1.52
C ARG A 25 -3.94 -16.40 0.99
N SER A 26 -3.74 -16.77 -0.26
CA SER A 26 -4.52 -17.82 -0.90
C SER A 26 -3.63 -18.95 -1.36
N SER A 27 -4.18 -20.15 -1.30
CA SER A 27 -3.67 -21.34 -1.98
C SER A 27 -4.12 -21.32 -3.43
N ILE A 28 -3.23 -21.71 -4.32
CA ILE A 28 -3.59 -22.23 -5.64
C ILE A 28 -3.95 -23.71 -5.46
N THR A 29 -5.02 -24.15 -6.10
CA THR A 29 -5.59 -25.51 -5.95
C THR A 29 -4.63 -26.61 -6.43
N GLY A 30 -4.75 -27.80 -5.84
CA GLY A 30 -3.74 -28.87 -5.79
C GLY A 30 -3.38 -29.62 -7.07
N ALA A 31 -3.74 -29.12 -8.26
CA ALA A 31 -3.22 -29.67 -9.51
C ALA A 31 -1.92 -28.99 -9.94
N ASN A 32 -1.71 -27.73 -9.56
CA ASN A 32 -0.52 -26.98 -9.96
C ASN A 32 0.70 -27.42 -9.15
N ARG A 33 1.79 -27.71 -9.85
CA ARG A 33 3.06 -28.19 -9.28
C ARG A 33 4.11 -27.11 -9.21
N TYR A 34 4.01 -26.08 -10.04
CA TYR A 34 4.85 -24.89 -9.94
C TYR A 34 4.06 -23.59 -10.07
N ALA A 35 4.62 -22.55 -9.45
CA ALA A 35 4.26 -21.17 -9.70
C ALA A 35 5.55 -20.39 -9.92
N ARG A 36 5.56 -19.58 -10.97
CA ARG A 36 6.65 -18.66 -11.31
C ARG A 36 6.11 -17.26 -11.34
N THR A 37 6.76 -16.33 -10.65
CA THR A 37 6.35 -14.93 -10.61
C THR A 37 7.47 -14.00 -11.00
N ARG A 38 7.04 -12.83 -11.48
CA ARG A 38 7.84 -11.62 -11.62
C ARG A 38 7.05 -10.52 -10.92
N ASP A 39 7.55 -10.07 -9.78
CA ASP A 39 6.88 -9.08 -8.94
C ASP A 39 7.72 -7.82 -8.82
N MET A 40 7.10 -6.64 -8.94
CA MET A 40 7.82 -5.37 -8.85
C MET A 40 7.91 -4.92 -7.39
N VAL A 41 9.08 -4.44 -6.99
CA VAL A 41 9.29 -3.68 -5.74
C VAL A 41 9.97 -2.36 -6.06
N ILE A 42 9.85 -1.37 -5.17
CA ILE A 42 10.55 -0.08 -5.31
C ILE A 42 11.39 0.15 -4.07
N THR A 43 12.69 0.34 -4.27
CA THR A 43 13.61 0.63 -3.15
C THR A 43 13.36 2.04 -2.61
N THR A 44 13.37 2.18 -1.29
CA THR A 44 13.19 3.49 -0.62
C THR A 44 14.52 4.15 -0.24
N GLU A 45 15.63 3.43 -0.46
CA GLU A 45 17.00 3.85 -0.25
C GLU A 45 17.96 3.10 -1.19
N VAL A 46 19.24 3.45 -1.16
CA VAL A 46 20.28 2.69 -1.87
C VAL A 46 20.48 1.37 -1.13
N VAL A 47 20.48 0.26 -1.86
CA VAL A 47 20.60 -1.08 -1.29
C VAL A 47 21.79 -1.78 -1.93
N THR A 48 22.74 -2.24 -1.12
CA THR A 48 23.86 -3.06 -1.55
C THR A 48 23.72 -4.44 -0.93
N ASN A 49 23.83 -5.46 -1.77
CA ASN A 49 23.69 -6.87 -1.43
C ASN A 49 22.38 -7.17 -0.67
N PRO A 50 21.20 -6.93 -1.27
CA PRO A 50 19.93 -7.13 -0.59
C PRO A 50 19.74 -8.59 -0.16
N LYS A 51 19.01 -8.77 0.94
CA LYS A 51 18.41 -10.05 1.35
C LYS A 51 16.93 -10.04 1.02
N VAL A 52 16.44 -10.99 0.25
CA VAL A 52 15.01 -11.05 -0.14
C VAL A 52 14.38 -12.32 0.44
N GLY A 53 13.17 -12.17 0.99
CA GLY A 53 12.48 -13.21 1.73
C GLY A 53 11.14 -13.61 1.13
N TRP A 54 10.87 -14.91 1.06
CA TRP A 54 9.58 -15.47 0.64
C TRP A 54 8.99 -16.39 1.69
N ALA A 55 7.67 -16.34 1.85
CA ALA A 55 6.96 -17.13 2.84
C ALA A 55 6.47 -18.46 2.28
N ARG A 56 6.77 -19.57 2.97
CA ARG A 56 6.12 -20.88 2.80
C ARG A 56 5.03 -21.10 3.84
N TRP A 57 4.25 -20.06 4.03
CA TRP A 57 3.07 -19.99 4.86
C TRP A 57 2.17 -18.92 4.27
N ARG A 58 0.91 -18.92 4.66
CA ARG A 58 -0.06 -17.89 4.30
C ARG A 58 -0.92 -17.54 5.49
N VAL A 59 -1.66 -16.45 5.38
CA VAL A 59 -2.80 -16.18 6.28
C VAL A 59 -4.07 -16.26 5.47
N ALA A 60 -5.03 -17.07 5.93
CA ALA A 60 -6.36 -17.13 5.33
C ALA A 60 -7.39 -16.95 6.43
N SER A 61 -8.28 -15.96 6.27
CA SER A 61 -9.30 -15.64 7.28
C SER A 61 -8.71 -15.43 8.68
N GLY A 62 -7.56 -14.74 8.75
CA GLY A 62 -6.84 -14.44 9.99
C GLY A 62 -5.99 -15.57 10.57
N ILE A 63 -6.05 -16.78 10.01
CA ILE A 63 -5.33 -17.98 10.49
C ILE A 63 -4.09 -18.22 9.64
N GLU A 64 -2.93 -18.35 10.28
CA GLU A 64 -1.71 -18.81 9.62
C GLU A 64 -1.81 -20.31 9.27
N SER A 65 -1.47 -20.65 8.03
CA SER A 65 -1.40 -22.02 7.57
C SER A 65 -0.18 -22.23 6.68
N ALA A 66 0.34 -23.44 6.68
CA ALA A 66 1.53 -23.81 5.92
C ALA A 66 1.35 -25.21 5.32
N PRO A 67 2.04 -25.53 4.21
CA PRO A 67 2.02 -26.87 3.66
C PRO A 67 2.85 -27.79 4.55
N ALA A 68 2.54 -29.09 4.57
CA ALA A 68 3.25 -30.05 5.41
C ALA A 68 4.69 -30.33 4.91
N ALA A 69 4.93 -30.22 3.59
CA ALA A 69 6.20 -30.54 2.96
C ALA A 69 7.01 -29.29 2.57
N ALA A 70 8.33 -29.43 2.44
CA ALA A 70 9.21 -28.45 1.82
C ALA A 70 8.93 -28.33 0.30
N CYS A 71 9.45 -27.29 -0.36
CA CYS A 71 9.50 -27.23 -1.83
C CYS A 71 10.88 -26.82 -2.32
N LYS A 72 11.07 -26.96 -3.63
CA LYS A 72 12.19 -26.37 -4.33
C LYS A 72 11.88 -24.93 -4.72
N PHE A 73 12.89 -24.08 -4.69
CA PHE A 73 12.76 -22.65 -4.92
C PHE A 73 13.97 -22.12 -5.69
N ILE A 74 13.76 -21.24 -6.66
CA ILE A 74 14.83 -20.50 -7.33
C ILE A 74 14.38 -19.05 -7.52
N ALA A 75 15.30 -18.12 -7.34
CA ALA A 75 15.01 -16.70 -7.47
C ALA A 75 16.13 -15.91 -8.15
N ALA A 76 15.74 -14.80 -8.76
CA ALA A 76 16.62 -13.81 -9.35
C ALA A 76 16.06 -12.40 -9.13
N LEU A 77 16.94 -11.41 -9.09
CA LEU A 77 16.58 -10.00 -9.24
C LEU A 77 16.84 -9.56 -10.67
N GLU A 78 15.96 -8.74 -11.21
CA GLU A 78 16.13 -8.10 -12.51
C GLU A 78 16.28 -6.58 -12.27
N TYR A 79 17.52 -6.12 -12.34
CA TYR A 79 17.88 -4.70 -12.21
C TYR A 79 19.25 -4.38 -12.85
N PRO A 80 19.35 -3.40 -13.76
CA PRO A 80 18.22 -2.74 -14.43
C PRO A 80 17.36 -3.76 -15.21
N THR A 81 16.18 -3.36 -15.69
CA THR A 81 15.28 -4.24 -16.48
C THR A 81 16.07 -4.94 -17.61
N GLY A 82 15.92 -6.26 -17.71
CA GLY A 82 16.68 -7.13 -18.61
C GLY A 82 18.02 -7.67 -18.09
N VAL A 83 18.50 -7.22 -16.93
CA VAL A 83 19.76 -7.70 -16.33
C VAL A 83 19.46 -8.54 -15.09
N PHE A 84 19.80 -9.83 -15.12
CA PHE A 84 19.43 -10.79 -14.07
C PHE A 84 20.59 -11.12 -13.14
N THR A 85 20.33 -11.06 -11.84
CA THR A 85 21.23 -11.51 -10.76
C THR A 85 20.53 -12.63 -9.99
N TYR A 86 21.01 -13.86 -10.11
CA TYR A 86 20.49 -14.98 -9.33
C TYR A 86 20.87 -14.85 -7.85
N ALA A 87 20.07 -15.45 -6.97
CA ALA A 87 20.43 -15.56 -5.56
C ALA A 87 21.74 -16.34 -5.38
N ASP A 88 22.59 -15.88 -4.46
CA ASP A 88 23.91 -16.48 -4.20
C ASP A 88 23.78 -17.95 -3.80
N GLN A 89 22.74 -18.30 -3.03
CA GLN A 89 22.46 -19.68 -2.64
C GLN A 89 22.05 -20.56 -3.84
N CYS A 90 21.33 -20.01 -4.83
CA CYS A 90 20.98 -20.73 -6.05
C CYS A 90 22.22 -20.95 -6.93
N ILE A 91 23.12 -19.97 -6.99
CA ILE A 91 24.41 -20.10 -7.68
C ILE A 91 25.26 -21.18 -7.01
N ALA A 92 25.38 -21.14 -5.67
CA ALA A 92 26.17 -22.09 -4.90
C ALA A 92 25.63 -23.53 -4.96
N ALA A 93 24.31 -23.70 -5.07
CA ALA A 93 23.68 -25.01 -5.27
C ALA A 93 23.84 -25.55 -6.70
N GLY A 94 24.14 -24.69 -7.66
CA GLY A 94 24.27 -25.01 -9.08
C GLY A 94 25.67 -25.40 -9.51
N THR A 95 25.81 -25.67 -10.81
CA THR A 95 27.14 -25.70 -11.45
C THR A 95 27.48 -24.29 -11.95
N PRO A 96 28.77 -23.95 -12.13
CA PRO A 96 29.16 -22.65 -12.68
C PRO A 96 28.41 -22.33 -13.98
N GLY A 97 27.66 -21.23 -14.00
CA GLY A 97 26.83 -20.81 -15.13
C GLY A 97 25.41 -21.40 -15.19
N SER A 98 25.04 -22.29 -14.26
CA SER A 98 23.71 -22.92 -14.20
C SER A 98 23.20 -22.98 -12.74
N PRO A 99 22.51 -21.95 -12.24
CA PRO A 99 21.98 -21.92 -10.88
C PRO A 99 20.95 -23.04 -10.66
N ALA A 100 20.90 -23.59 -9.45
CA ALA A 100 19.99 -24.65 -9.06
C ALA A 100 18.94 -24.17 -8.03
N GLU A 101 17.93 -25.01 -7.84
CA GLU A 101 16.90 -24.78 -6.84
C GLU A 101 17.44 -25.07 -5.44
N VAL A 102 17.00 -24.27 -4.46
CA VAL A 102 17.24 -24.45 -3.03
C VAL A 102 16.00 -24.97 -2.32
N ASP A 103 16.18 -25.56 -1.14
CA ASP A 103 15.06 -26.03 -0.33
C ASP A 103 14.43 -24.89 0.48
N MET A 104 13.11 -24.76 0.36
CA MET A 104 12.29 -23.91 1.22
C MET A 104 11.49 -24.80 2.18
N ALA A 105 11.87 -24.77 3.46
CA ALA A 105 11.24 -25.58 4.51
C ALA A 105 9.75 -25.20 4.71
N ALA A 106 8.94 -26.19 5.09
CA ALA A 106 7.55 -25.98 5.48
C ALA A 106 7.44 -24.96 6.63
N ASN A 107 6.42 -24.10 6.58
CA ASN A 107 6.14 -23.10 7.62
C ASN A 107 7.34 -22.20 7.94
N ALA A 108 8.08 -21.77 6.92
CA ALA A 108 9.27 -20.93 7.07
C ALA A 108 9.24 -19.73 6.12
N THR A 109 10.09 -18.75 6.42
CA THR A 109 10.43 -17.67 5.49
C THR A 109 11.85 -17.92 4.98
N LEU A 110 12.01 -18.21 3.68
CA LEU A 110 13.32 -18.41 3.06
C LEU A 110 13.94 -17.05 2.72
N LEU A 111 15.11 -16.75 3.28
CA LEU A 111 15.90 -15.56 2.98
C LEU A 111 17.05 -15.92 2.02
N LEU A 112 17.19 -15.15 0.95
CA LEU A 112 18.23 -15.31 -0.07
C LEU A 112 19.04 -14.02 -0.22
N ASP A 113 20.33 -14.18 -0.51
CA ASP A 113 21.28 -13.09 -0.72
C ASP A 113 21.48 -12.84 -2.21
N PHE A 114 21.72 -11.57 -2.59
CA PHE A 114 21.95 -11.19 -3.99
C PHE A 114 23.11 -10.21 -4.09
N ALA A 115 24.12 -10.51 -4.92
CA ALA A 115 25.25 -9.61 -5.16
C ALA A 115 24.94 -8.47 -6.15
N VAL A 116 24.07 -7.52 -5.75
CA VAL A 116 23.67 -6.37 -6.59
C VAL A 116 23.62 -5.07 -5.78
N THR A 117 23.90 -3.94 -6.43
CA THR A 117 23.65 -2.59 -5.87
C THR A 117 22.53 -1.91 -6.63
N ILE A 118 21.54 -1.42 -5.89
CA ILE A 118 20.29 -0.86 -6.40
C ILE A 118 20.15 0.58 -5.86
N PRO A 119 20.05 1.60 -6.71
CA PRO A 119 19.80 2.98 -6.30
C PRO A 119 18.46 3.14 -5.58
N LYS A 120 18.33 4.24 -4.83
CA LYS A 120 17.06 4.65 -4.23
C LYS A 120 16.01 4.96 -5.30
N GLY A 121 14.77 4.53 -5.07
CA GLY A 121 13.62 4.78 -5.94
C GLY A 121 13.62 3.91 -7.20
N ALA A 122 14.57 2.99 -7.34
CA ALA A 122 14.64 2.10 -8.47
C ALA A 122 13.50 1.08 -8.42
N GLN A 123 12.89 0.84 -9.58
CA GLN A 123 12.02 -0.30 -9.80
C GLN A 123 12.88 -1.55 -10.01
N VAL A 124 12.59 -2.58 -9.24
CA VAL A 124 13.29 -3.87 -9.29
C VAL A 124 12.23 -4.94 -9.52
N TYR A 125 12.49 -5.85 -10.44
CA TYR A 125 11.64 -7.03 -10.59
C TYR A 125 12.26 -8.22 -9.88
N VAL A 126 11.45 -8.85 -9.04
CA VAL A 126 11.78 -10.00 -8.22
C VAL A 126 11.20 -11.22 -8.92
N TRP A 127 12.07 -12.08 -9.41
CA TRP A 127 11.70 -13.33 -10.06
C TRP A 127 11.78 -14.46 -9.06
N ALA A 128 10.73 -15.26 -8.98
CA ALA A 128 10.68 -16.41 -8.09
C ALA A 128 10.01 -17.58 -8.80
N ARG A 129 10.46 -18.80 -8.54
CA ARG A 129 9.76 -20.02 -8.93
C ARG A 129 9.78 -21.00 -7.77
N GLN A 130 8.58 -21.40 -7.34
CA GLN A 130 8.36 -22.48 -6.40
C GLN A 130 7.91 -23.73 -7.15
N PHE A 131 8.44 -24.89 -6.77
CA PHE A 131 8.09 -26.19 -7.34
C PHE A 131 7.92 -27.26 -6.25
N SER A 132 6.75 -27.91 -6.24
CA SER A 132 6.42 -29.04 -5.36
C SER A 132 6.29 -30.31 -6.18
N ALA A 133 7.22 -31.25 -6.01
CA ALA A 133 7.26 -32.49 -6.78
C ALA A 133 6.16 -33.49 -6.39
N ASP A 134 5.66 -33.40 -5.17
CA ASP A 134 4.78 -34.39 -4.51
C ASP A 134 3.29 -34.24 -4.84
N GLY A 135 2.89 -33.27 -5.66
CA GLY A 135 1.49 -33.05 -6.04
C GLY A 135 0.58 -32.60 -4.88
N SER A 136 1.06 -32.60 -3.63
CA SER A 136 0.41 -31.92 -2.50
C SER A 136 0.45 -30.40 -2.62
N GLY A 137 1.24 -29.91 -3.60
CA GLY A 137 1.67 -28.55 -3.89
C GLY A 137 0.61 -27.48 -3.70
N VAL A 138 0.46 -27.04 -2.46
CA VAL A 138 -0.19 -25.76 -2.20
C VAL A 138 0.82 -24.66 -2.53
N LEU A 139 0.72 -24.16 -3.75
CA LEU A 139 1.45 -22.99 -4.17
C LEU A 139 0.71 -21.78 -3.61
N TRP A 140 1.41 -20.96 -2.85
CA TRP A 140 0.80 -19.79 -2.26
C TRP A 140 0.83 -18.63 -3.24
N ARG A 141 -0.22 -17.81 -3.20
CA ARG A 141 -0.29 -16.55 -3.91
C ARG A 141 -0.95 -15.50 -3.04
N GLN A 142 -0.60 -14.26 -3.29
CA GLN A 142 -1.45 -13.14 -2.94
C GLN A 142 -2.70 -13.24 -3.84
N GLY A 143 -3.91 -13.11 -3.26
CA GLY A 143 -5.16 -13.34 -3.98
C GLY A 143 -5.41 -12.29 -5.06
N GLN A 144 -6.59 -12.31 -5.68
CA GLN A 144 -6.95 -11.36 -6.74
C GLN A 144 -6.84 -9.97 -6.15
N HIS A 145 -5.89 -9.18 -6.65
CA HIS A 145 -5.57 -7.90 -6.03
C HIS A 145 -5.23 -6.89 -7.10
N PRO A 146 -5.70 -5.63 -7.03
CA PRO A 146 -5.37 -4.59 -8.00
C PRO A 146 -3.86 -4.28 -8.16
N LEU A 147 -2.98 -4.91 -7.37
CA LEU A 147 -1.51 -4.85 -7.52
C LEU A 147 -0.99 -5.72 -8.65
N THR A 148 -1.77 -6.68 -9.12
CA THR A 148 -1.31 -7.71 -10.05
C THR A 148 -1.41 -7.21 -11.50
N ALA A 149 -2.19 -6.15 -11.73
CA ALA A 149 -2.13 -5.34 -12.95
C ALA A 149 -0.94 -4.34 -12.98
N ARG A 150 0.10 -4.52 -12.14
CA ARG A 150 1.35 -3.76 -12.27
C ARG A 150 1.99 -4.05 -13.64
N PRO A 151 2.36 -3.03 -14.43
CA PRO A 151 3.10 -3.22 -15.68
C PRO A 151 4.35 -4.06 -15.45
N GLY A 152 4.42 -5.19 -16.14
CA GLY A 152 5.52 -6.11 -16.03
C GLY A 152 5.44 -7.10 -14.87
N CYS A 153 4.36 -7.14 -14.09
CA CYS A 153 4.15 -8.21 -13.12
C CYS A 153 3.44 -9.40 -13.78
N TYR A 154 3.94 -10.61 -13.50
CA TYR A 154 3.43 -11.84 -14.09
C TYR A 154 3.43 -12.99 -13.09
N LEU A 155 2.51 -13.92 -13.30
CA LEU A 155 2.42 -15.21 -12.64
C LEU A 155 2.13 -16.24 -13.73
N ASP A 156 2.93 -17.30 -13.70
CA ASP A 156 2.76 -18.48 -14.52
C ASP A 156 2.55 -19.68 -13.59
N LEU A 157 1.53 -20.48 -13.91
CA LEU A 157 1.13 -21.65 -13.15
C LEU A 157 1.13 -22.84 -14.08
N GLY A 158 1.63 -23.97 -13.59
CA GLY A 158 1.49 -25.20 -14.35
C GLY A 158 1.45 -26.45 -13.51
N GLN A 159 0.88 -27.48 -14.12
CA GLN A 159 0.66 -28.80 -13.53
C GLN A 159 1.77 -29.79 -13.90
N ASN A 160 2.64 -29.42 -14.84
CA ASN A 160 3.70 -30.28 -15.34
C ASN A 160 4.74 -30.58 -14.25
N ALA A 161 5.27 -31.80 -14.26
CA ALA A 161 6.35 -32.22 -13.37
C ALA A 161 7.70 -31.54 -13.68
N SER A 162 7.83 -30.93 -14.87
CA SER A 162 9.02 -30.20 -15.29
C SER A 162 8.68 -28.70 -15.43
N PRO A 163 9.05 -27.86 -14.46
CA PRO A 163 8.78 -26.44 -14.54
C PRO A 163 9.65 -25.76 -15.62
N PRO A 164 9.14 -24.75 -16.34
CA PRO A 164 9.95 -23.97 -17.29
C PRO A 164 11.05 -23.22 -16.55
N ALA A 165 12.18 -22.95 -17.21
CA ALA A 165 13.30 -22.19 -16.63
C ALA A 165 12.83 -20.84 -16.06
N LEU A 166 13.48 -20.38 -14.98
CA LEU A 166 13.06 -19.17 -14.25
C LEU A 166 12.91 -17.97 -15.21
N LEU A 167 13.91 -17.75 -16.07
CA LEU A 167 14.01 -16.56 -16.93
C LEU A 167 13.39 -16.73 -18.34
N ASN A 168 12.59 -17.77 -18.57
CA ASN A 168 11.86 -17.88 -19.84
C ASN A 168 10.78 -16.79 -19.94
N ALA A 169 10.33 -16.48 -21.17
CA ALA A 169 9.16 -15.63 -21.37
C ALA A 169 7.94 -16.16 -20.59
N PHE A 170 7.09 -15.25 -20.12
CA PHE A 170 5.78 -15.60 -19.57
C PHE A 170 4.82 -15.91 -20.73
N GLY A 171 4.15 -17.05 -20.66
CA GLY A 171 3.18 -17.47 -21.69
C GLY A 171 1.76 -16.92 -21.48
N GLY A 172 1.50 -16.17 -20.39
CA GLY A 172 0.17 -15.71 -19.99
C GLY A 172 0.01 -14.19 -19.96
N SER A 173 -1.24 -13.74 -19.85
CA SER A 173 -1.64 -12.34 -19.61
C SER A 173 -1.02 -11.78 -18.32
N PRO A 174 -0.94 -10.44 -18.16
CA PRO A 174 -0.61 -9.81 -16.87
C PRO A 174 -1.42 -10.47 -15.76
N ALA A 175 -0.73 -10.93 -14.73
CA ALA A 175 -1.39 -11.82 -13.79
C ALA A 175 -2.40 -11.06 -12.95
N GLU A 176 -3.51 -11.71 -12.61
CA GLU A 176 -4.41 -11.23 -11.56
C GLU A 176 -3.91 -11.58 -10.16
N PHE A 177 -2.77 -12.29 -10.07
CA PHE A 177 -2.23 -12.90 -8.86
C PHE A 177 -0.70 -12.75 -8.82
N SER A 178 -0.12 -12.74 -7.62
CA SER A 178 1.33 -12.62 -7.42
C SER A 178 1.84 -13.54 -6.30
N PHE A 179 3.14 -13.75 -6.22
CA PHE A 179 3.82 -14.38 -5.08
C PHE A 179 4.98 -13.47 -4.69
N PRO A 180 4.66 -12.27 -4.18
CA PRO A 180 5.65 -11.26 -3.92
C PRO A 180 6.55 -11.68 -2.76
N PRO A 181 7.75 -11.11 -2.65
CA PRO A 181 8.55 -11.28 -1.45
C PRO A 181 7.80 -10.70 -0.23
N VAL A 182 7.94 -11.35 0.91
CA VAL A 182 7.46 -10.84 2.21
C VAL A 182 8.51 -9.92 2.85
N LEU A 183 9.78 -10.02 2.45
CA LEU A 183 10.87 -9.16 2.92
C LEU A 183 11.77 -8.75 1.75
N PHE A 184 12.22 -7.49 1.75
CA PHE A 184 13.29 -6.99 0.90
C PHE A 184 14.18 -6.12 1.78
N LEU A 185 15.28 -6.71 2.24
CA LEU A 185 16.09 -6.23 3.34
C LEU A 185 17.41 -5.63 2.85
N GLY A 186 17.82 -4.58 3.53
CA GLY A 186 19.12 -3.94 3.36
C GLY A 186 19.57 -3.32 4.68
N GLN A 187 20.85 -2.95 4.76
CA GLN A 187 21.35 -2.22 5.91
C GLN A 187 20.83 -0.78 5.87
N THR A 188 20.02 -0.40 6.85
CA THR A 188 19.34 0.90 6.90
C THR A 188 19.44 1.53 8.28
N ARG A 189 19.22 2.85 8.33
CA ARG A 189 18.92 3.62 9.55
C ARG A 189 17.54 4.26 9.49
N ARG A 190 16.84 4.09 8.36
CA ARG A 190 15.51 4.64 8.14
C ARG A 190 14.48 3.73 8.79
N PRO A 191 13.34 4.26 9.22
CA PRO A 191 12.22 3.45 9.66
C PRO A 191 11.78 2.40 8.63
N SER A 192 11.41 1.24 9.13
CA SER A 192 10.85 0.11 8.39
C SER A 192 9.53 -0.27 9.06
N VAL A 193 8.45 -0.42 8.28
CA VAL A 193 7.09 -0.56 8.81
C VAL A 193 6.48 -1.92 8.47
N LEU A 194 6.04 -2.67 9.49
CA LEU A 194 5.22 -3.88 9.31
C LEU A 194 3.76 -3.52 9.55
N VAL A 195 2.92 -3.73 8.55
CA VAL A 195 1.52 -3.33 8.59
C VAL A 195 0.62 -4.54 8.79
N PHE A 196 -0.12 -4.55 9.88
CA PHE A 196 -1.17 -5.52 10.15
C PHE A 196 -2.54 -4.87 9.95
N GLY A 197 -3.54 -5.64 9.52
CA GLY A 197 -4.90 -5.13 9.38
C GLY A 197 -5.84 -6.09 8.67
N ASP A 198 -7.04 -5.59 8.39
CA ASP A 198 -8.09 -6.31 7.69
C ASP A 198 -8.17 -5.98 6.18
N SER A 199 -9.31 -6.22 5.54
CA SER A 199 -9.53 -5.96 4.10
C SER A 199 -9.31 -4.50 3.70
N ARG A 200 -9.48 -3.56 4.63
CA ARG A 200 -9.27 -2.13 4.37
C ARG A 200 -7.79 -1.80 4.22
N GLU A 201 -6.93 -2.47 4.99
CA GLU A 201 -5.48 -2.26 4.92
C GLU A 201 -4.82 -3.20 3.91
N GLU A 202 -5.44 -4.34 3.59
CA GLU A 202 -5.07 -5.09 2.39
C GLU A 202 -5.28 -4.22 1.13
N GLY A 203 -6.37 -3.45 1.11
CA GLY A 203 -6.73 -2.61 -0.03
C GLY A 203 -7.56 -3.33 -1.08
N GLY A 204 -8.38 -4.33 -0.67
CA GLY A 204 -9.12 -5.20 -1.58
C GLY A 204 -10.11 -4.49 -2.53
N THR A 205 -10.62 -3.32 -2.14
CA THR A 205 -11.50 -2.48 -2.99
C THR A 205 -10.80 -1.21 -3.47
N GLU A 206 -9.53 -1.05 -3.14
CA GLU A 206 -8.73 0.10 -3.51
C GLU A 206 -8.01 -0.25 -4.82
N GLY A 207 -8.51 0.24 -5.95
CA GLY A 207 -7.77 0.17 -7.22
C GLY A 207 -6.35 0.77 -7.06
N PRO A 208 -5.41 0.46 -7.96
CA PRO A 208 -4.01 0.89 -7.81
C PRO A 208 -3.94 2.42 -7.75
N ARG A 209 -3.64 2.98 -6.58
CA ARG A 209 -3.76 4.44 -6.32
C ARG A 209 -2.51 5.23 -6.67
N THR A 210 -1.36 4.57 -6.79
CA THR A 210 -0.07 5.23 -6.96
C THR A 210 0.80 4.46 -7.94
N PRO A 211 1.80 5.11 -8.56
CA PRO A 211 2.85 4.42 -9.32
C PRO A 211 3.65 3.41 -8.47
N HIS A 212 3.59 3.55 -7.14
CA HIS A 212 4.20 2.63 -6.18
C HIS A 212 3.28 1.46 -5.82
N TYR A 213 2.01 1.55 -6.23
CA TYR A 213 0.97 0.57 -5.97
C TYR A 213 0.89 0.28 -4.47
N ASP A 214 0.80 1.35 -3.70
CA ASP A 214 0.62 1.32 -2.26
C ASP A 214 -0.88 1.21 -1.97
N ASN A 215 -1.35 0.01 -1.68
CA ASN A 215 -2.76 -0.28 -1.41
C ASN A 215 -2.98 -0.50 0.09
N GLY A 216 -4.08 0.04 0.62
CA GLY A 216 -4.34 0.14 2.05
C GLY A 216 -4.27 1.59 2.51
N LEU A 217 -5.11 1.94 3.48
CA LEU A 217 -5.24 3.32 3.96
C LEU A 217 -3.94 3.83 4.59
N CYS A 218 -3.29 3.01 5.43
CA CYS A 218 -2.03 3.39 6.07
C CYS A 218 -0.88 3.26 5.08
N ILE A 219 -0.85 2.18 4.29
CA ILE A 219 0.16 1.92 3.26
C ILE A 219 0.25 3.06 2.23
N GLY A 220 -0.88 3.58 1.75
CA GLY A 220 -0.89 4.72 0.82
C GLY A 220 -0.27 6.01 1.38
N ALA A 221 -0.23 6.14 2.71
CA ALA A 221 0.41 7.27 3.39
C ALA A 221 1.92 7.05 3.63
N ILE A 222 2.35 5.81 3.91
CA ILE A 222 3.73 5.50 4.27
C ILE A 222 4.60 5.01 3.10
N GLY A 223 4.00 4.39 2.08
CA GLY A 223 4.73 3.64 1.04
C GLY A 223 5.70 4.48 0.21
N ARG A 224 5.41 5.78 0.02
CA ARG A 224 6.33 6.71 -0.67
C ARG A 224 7.57 7.07 0.14
N HIS A 225 7.60 6.75 1.43
CA HIS A 225 8.61 7.27 2.37
C HIS A 225 9.43 6.17 3.05
N PHE A 226 8.86 4.99 3.25
CA PHE A 226 9.45 3.94 4.07
C PHE A 226 9.30 2.58 3.41
N GLY A 227 10.29 1.71 3.62
CA GLY A 227 10.14 0.30 3.29
C GLY A 227 9.06 -0.32 4.18
N TYR A 228 8.16 -1.09 3.58
CA TYR A 228 7.08 -1.74 4.32
C TYR A 228 6.81 -3.15 3.82
N THR A 229 6.23 -3.95 4.72
CA THR A 229 5.56 -5.21 4.39
C THR A 229 4.14 -5.16 4.91
N SER A 230 3.17 -5.51 4.08
CA SER A 230 1.79 -5.71 4.53
C SER A 230 1.53 -7.18 4.83
N VAL A 231 1.05 -7.43 6.04
CA VAL A 231 0.51 -8.70 6.51
C VAL A 231 -0.97 -8.55 6.89
N ALA A 232 -1.64 -7.59 6.26
CA ALA A 232 -3.08 -7.41 6.35
C ALA A 232 -3.83 -8.48 5.54
N GLU A 233 -4.97 -8.93 6.05
CA GLU A 233 -5.79 -9.98 5.41
C GLU A 233 -7.27 -9.65 5.44
N SER A 234 -7.93 -9.78 4.30
CA SER A 234 -9.38 -9.66 4.20
C SER A 234 -10.13 -10.54 5.18
N SER A 235 -11.21 -9.99 5.74
CA SER A 235 -12.07 -10.68 6.71
C SER A 235 -11.37 -11.13 8.00
N SER A 236 -10.11 -10.73 8.23
CA SER A 236 -9.44 -11.02 9.50
C SER A 236 -9.86 -10.05 10.59
N SER A 237 -9.83 -10.52 11.84
CA SER A 237 -10.08 -9.71 13.02
C SER A 237 -8.88 -9.72 13.95
N LEU A 238 -8.74 -8.69 14.77
CA LEU A 238 -7.70 -8.62 15.78
C LEU A 238 -7.80 -9.78 16.76
N ASN A 239 -9.02 -10.15 17.14
CA ASN A 239 -9.23 -11.27 18.05
C ASN A 239 -8.75 -12.62 17.49
N GLN A 240 -8.80 -12.85 16.17
CA GLN A 240 -8.23 -14.06 15.58
C GLN A 240 -6.71 -14.13 15.75
N PHE A 241 -6.06 -12.97 15.74
CA PHE A 241 -4.62 -12.85 15.98
C PHE A 241 -4.27 -13.02 17.48
N THR A 242 -4.95 -12.30 18.36
CA THR A 242 -4.64 -12.24 19.81
C THR A 242 -5.20 -13.42 20.59
N GLY A 243 -6.45 -13.80 20.31
CA GLY A 243 -7.17 -14.87 21.00
C GLY A 243 -6.98 -16.26 20.38
N GLY A 244 -6.39 -16.35 19.19
CA GLY A 244 -6.04 -17.61 18.54
C GLY A 244 -4.88 -18.34 19.22
N SER A 245 -4.66 -19.60 18.81
CA SER A 245 -3.45 -20.34 19.19
C SER A 245 -2.19 -19.58 18.76
N SER A 246 -1.06 -19.80 19.43
CA SER A 246 0.22 -19.18 19.05
C SER A 246 0.61 -19.46 17.59
N ALA A 247 0.18 -20.60 17.04
CA ALA A 247 0.36 -20.97 15.65
C ALA A 247 -0.30 -20.00 14.66
N ASN A 248 -1.32 -19.23 15.07
CA ASN A 248 -1.99 -18.26 14.20
C ASN A 248 -1.18 -16.98 13.96
N ARG A 249 -0.07 -16.76 14.68
CA ARG A 249 0.70 -15.50 14.63
C ARG A 249 2.22 -15.69 14.57
N SER A 250 2.72 -16.90 14.74
CA SER A 250 4.16 -17.17 14.89
C SER A 250 4.97 -16.66 13.72
N ASN A 251 4.50 -16.85 12.49
CA ASN A 251 5.24 -16.45 11.31
C ASN A 251 5.23 -14.93 11.12
N ARG A 252 4.07 -14.28 11.32
CA ARG A 252 4.01 -12.81 11.27
C ARG A 252 4.85 -12.16 12.37
N LEU A 253 4.89 -12.73 13.57
CA LEU A 253 5.77 -12.25 14.64
C LEU A 253 7.26 -12.45 14.31
N ALA A 254 7.62 -13.52 13.60
CA ALA A 254 8.99 -13.76 13.16
C ALA A 254 9.52 -12.73 12.15
N LEU A 255 8.64 -11.94 11.52
CA LEU A 255 9.04 -10.83 10.65
C LEU A 255 9.47 -9.59 11.45
N ALA A 256 8.92 -9.38 12.65
CA ALA A 256 9.07 -8.17 13.44
C ALA A 256 10.53 -7.72 13.72
N PRO A 257 11.54 -8.60 13.83
CA PRO A 257 12.93 -8.18 14.00
C PRO A 257 13.45 -7.22 12.91
N TYR A 258 12.93 -7.31 11.68
CA TYR A 258 13.36 -6.47 10.54
C TYR A 258 12.65 -5.11 10.44
N PHE A 259 11.81 -4.79 11.42
CA PHE A 259 11.00 -3.57 11.42
C PHE A 259 11.22 -2.77 12.69
N THR A 260 11.13 -1.45 12.59
CA THR A 260 11.16 -0.54 13.75
C THR A 260 9.76 -0.14 14.20
N HIS A 261 8.81 -0.14 13.27
CA HIS A 261 7.43 0.30 13.49
C HIS A 261 6.44 -0.79 13.10
N ILE A 262 5.37 -0.92 13.88
CA ILE A 262 4.29 -1.88 13.66
C ILE A 262 2.97 -1.12 13.58
N VAL A 263 2.19 -1.27 12.52
CA VAL A 263 0.87 -0.65 12.40
C VAL A 263 -0.22 -1.67 12.74
N ASN A 264 -1.15 -1.30 13.63
CA ASN A 264 -2.33 -2.08 13.98
C ASN A 264 -3.60 -1.49 13.33
N ALA A 265 -3.89 -1.94 12.11
CA ALA A 265 -5.02 -1.51 11.29
C ALA A 265 -6.23 -2.46 11.32
N TRP A 266 -6.44 -3.18 12.43
CA TRP A 266 -7.66 -3.95 12.64
C TRP A 266 -8.74 -3.18 13.40
N GLY A 267 -9.99 -3.60 13.20
CA GLY A 267 -11.07 -3.35 14.13
C GLY A 267 -12.46 -3.42 13.52
N VAL A 268 -12.60 -3.17 12.20
CA VAL A 268 -13.93 -3.12 11.58
C VAL A 268 -14.64 -4.48 11.65
N ASN A 269 -13.88 -5.56 11.45
CA ASN A 269 -14.41 -6.92 11.54
C ASN A 269 -14.67 -7.35 12.99
N ASP A 270 -13.85 -6.90 13.94
CA ASP A 270 -14.06 -7.15 15.37
C ASP A 270 -15.39 -6.55 15.86
N ILE A 271 -15.62 -5.27 15.58
CA ILE A 271 -16.87 -4.59 15.93
C ILE A 271 -18.03 -5.15 15.09
N GLY A 272 -17.79 -5.41 13.81
CA GLY A 272 -18.77 -5.96 12.86
C GLY A 272 -19.33 -7.33 13.26
N THR A 273 -18.49 -8.18 13.86
CA THR A 273 -18.87 -9.50 14.38
C THR A 273 -19.50 -9.47 15.77
N GLY A 274 -19.71 -8.27 16.33
CA GLY A 274 -20.45 -8.08 17.56
C GLY A 274 -19.61 -7.99 18.83
N ARG A 275 -18.27 -7.98 18.74
CA ARG A 275 -17.41 -7.78 19.92
C ARG A 275 -17.73 -6.45 20.60
N THR A 276 -17.54 -6.40 21.92
CA THR A 276 -17.67 -5.15 22.67
C THR A 276 -16.45 -4.25 22.44
N VAL A 277 -16.62 -2.94 22.63
CA VAL A 277 -15.50 -2.00 22.54
C VAL A 277 -14.42 -2.37 23.57
N ALA A 278 -14.81 -2.68 24.81
CA ALA A 278 -13.88 -3.11 25.85
C ALA A 278 -13.05 -4.35 25.45
N GLN A 279 -13.67 -5.37 24.85
CA GLN A 279 -12.98 -6.55 24.34
C GLN A 279 -11.97 -6.19 23.24
N PHE A 280 -12.37 -5.36 22.29
CA PHE A 280 -11.50 -4.90 21.21
C PHE A 280 -10.29 -4.10 21.75
N LEU A 281 -10.48 -3.19 22.69
CA LEU A 281 -9.39 -2.41 23.28
C LEU A 281 -8.41 -3.29 24.07
N ALA A 282 -8.90 -4.31 24.77
CA ALA A 282 -8.06 -5.29 25.45
C ALA A 282 -7.22 -6.12 24.47
N ASP A 283 -7.79 -6.51 23.33
CA ASP A 283 -7.06 -7.16 22.25
C ASP A 283 -5.98 -6.22 21.68
N ARG A 284 -6.23 -4.92 21.53
CA ARG A 284 -5.21 -3.95 21.06
C ARG A 284 -4.02 -3.86 22.00
N ALA A 285 -4.26 -3.77 23.30
CA ALA A 285 -3.20 -3.77 24.30
C ALA A 285 -2.39 -5.09 24.26
N THR A 286 -3.08 -6.23 24.09
CA THR A 286 -2.43 -7.53 23.92
C THR A 286 -1.56 -7.58 22.67
N PHE A 287 -2.06 -7.05 21.55
CA PHE A 287 -1.31 -6.94 20.30
C PHE A 287 -0.04 -6.12 20.49
N ALA A 288 -0.14 -4.94 21.10
CA ALA A 288 1.02 -4.10 21.38
C ALA A 288 2.04 -4.81 22.28
N GLY A 289 1.57 -5.59 23.25
CA GLY A 289 2.40 -6.42 24.13
C GLY A 289 3.26 -7.48 23.41
N TYR A 290 2.91 -7.89 22.19
CA TYR A 290 3.76 -8.77 21.38
C TYR A 290 4.98 -8.07 20.77
N PHE A 291 5.02 -6.73 20.81
CA PHE A 291 6.10 -5.93 20.21
C PHE A 291 6.72 -4.94 21.21
N PRO A 292 7.22 -5.41 22.37
CA PRO A 292 7.62 -4.53 23.48
C PRO A 292 8.77 -3.55 23.15
N ASN A 293 9.54 -3.84 22.11
CA ASN A 293 10.69 -3.03 21.69
C ASN A 293 10.45 -2.31 20.35
N LYS A 294 9.20 -2.17 19.93
CA LYS A 294 8.82 -1.54 18.66
C LYS A 294 7.89 -0.37 18.91
N GLN A 295 7.87 0.57 17.97
CA GLN A 295 6.89 1.65 17.96
C GLN A 295 5.58 1.10 17.37
N VAL A 296 4.64 0.73 18.23
CA VAL A 296 3.33 0.23 17.80
C VAL A 296 2.41 1.42 17.54
N ILE A 297 1.87 1.48 16.34
CA ILE A 297 1.03 2.56 15.85
C ILE A 297 -0.41 2.05 15.80
N GLY A 298 -1.25 2.63 16.65
CA GLY A 298 -2.67 2.37 16.60
C GLY A 298 -3.32 3.04 15.40
N THR A 299 -4.49 2.56 14.97
CA THR A 299 -5.27 3.24 13.93
C THR A 299 -6.70 3.37 14.38
N THR A 300 -7.33 4.49 14.05
CA THR A 300 -8.79 4.61 14.15
C THR A 300 -9.46 3.85 13.00
N MET A 301 -10.73 3.51 13.16
CA MET A 301 -11.53 2.85 12.11
C MET A 301 -12.34 3.90 11.32
N PRO A 302 -12.19 3.98 9.98
CA PRO A 302 -13.08 4.77 9.15
C PRO A 302 -14.55 4.38 9.38
N PRO A 303 -15.50 5.31 9.23
CA PRO A 303 -16.90 5.03 9.49
C PRO A 303 -17.46 3.97 8.53
N TYR A 304 -18.56 3.34 8.93
CA TYR A 304 -19.40 2.51 8.07
C TYR A 304 -20.69 3.28 7.77
N VAL A 305 -20.74 3.86 6.58
CA VAL A 305 -21.85 4.71 6.11
C VAL A 305 -22.45 4.07 4.87
N PRO A 306 -23.53 3.28 5.00
CA PRO A 306 -24.33 2.88 3.84
C PRO A 306 -24.90 4.11 3.13
N TYR A 307 -24.94 4.04 1.80
CA TYR A 307 -25.47 5.11 0.96
C TYR A 307 -26.43 4.58 -0.10
N THR A 308 -27.46 5.36 -0.43
CA THR A 308 -28.45 5.02 -1.47
C THR A 308 -28.19 5.69 -2.80
N ASP A 309 -27.30 6.69 -2.84
CA ASP A 309 -27.03 7.53 -4.02
C ASP A 309 -25.54 7.59 -4.39
N GLY A 310 -24.77 6.58 -3.96
CA GLY A 310 -23.32 6.56 -4.10
C GLY A 310 -22.58 7.43 -3.09
N GLY A 311 -23.27 8.07 -2.13
CA GLY A 311 -22.67 8.98 -1.17
C GLY A 311 -22.72 10.44 -1.59
N ARG A 312 -23.55 10.77 -2.58
CA ARG A 312 -23.65 12.12 -3.18
C ARG A 312 -24.33 13.14 -2.29
N THR A 313 -25.22 12.72 -1.42
CA THR A 313 -25.94 13.61 -0.52
C THR A 313 -25.88 13.10 0.91
N ILE A 314 -25.96 14.02 1.88
CA ILE A 314 -26.08 13.66 3.29
C ILE A 314 -27.37 12.87 3.53
N ALA A 315 -28.46 13.24 2.85
CA ALA A 315 -29.75 12.54 2.95
C ALA A 315 -29.67 11.10 2.42
N GLY A 316 -28.80 10.84 1.44
CA GLY A 316 -28.52 9.51 0.92
C GLY A 316 -27.64 8.67 1.84
N GLN A 317 -27.06 9.23 2.91
CA GLN A 317 -26.19 8.55 3.85
C GLN A 317 -26.96 8.14 5.12
N SER A 318 -26.66 6.95 5.63
CA SER A 318 -27.21 6.46 6.90
C SER A 318 -26.10 5.97 7.81
N LEU A 319 -26.34 5.98 9.13
CA LEU A 319 -25.43 5.35 10.07
C LEU A 319 -25.67 3.84 10.00
N GLY A 320 -24.66 3.07 9.66
CA GLY A 320 -24.80 1.63 9.81
C GLY A 320 -24.86 1.22 11.28
N THR A 321 -25.45 0.07 11.54
CA THR A 321 -25.76 -0.45 12.89
C THR A 321 -24.58 -0.41 13.87
N ASN A 322 -23.36 -0.62 13.37
CA ASN A 322 -22.15 -0.67 14.18
C ASN A 322 -21.45 0.68 14.38
N GLN A 323 -21.92 1.75 13.73
CA GLN A 323 -21.25 3.05 13.77
C GLN A 323 -21.15 3.66 15.18
N PRO A 324 -22.15 3.53 16.09
CA PRO A 324 -21.99 4.00 17.47
C PRO A 324 -20.81 3.35 18.20
N LYS A 325 -20.63 2.02 18.04
CA LYS A 325 -19.51 1.29 18.62
C LYS A 325 -18.17 1.69 18.00
N VAL A 326 -18.13 1.92 16.68
CA VAL A 326 -16.93 2.42 15.99
C VAL A 326 -16.50 3.78 16.56
N ARG A 327 -17.43 4.72 16.78
CA ARG A 327 -17.12 6.02 17.38
C ARG A 327 -16.62 5.91 18.82
N GLU A 328 -17.27 5.07 19.62
CA GLU A 328 -16.84 4.79 20.99
C GLU A 328 -15.40 4.25 21.01
N ALA A 329 -15.10 3.26 20.16
CA ALA A 329 -13.75 2.71 20.01
C ALA A 329 -12.73 3.76 19.52
N ASN A 330 -13.08 4.58 18.52
CA ASN A 330 -12.18 5.62 18.01
C ASN A 330 -11.85 6.69 19.06
N ARG A 331 -12.82 7.10 19.89
CA ARG A 331 -12.57 8.00 21.02
C ARG A 331 -11.60 7.39 22.02
N ALA A 332 -11.77 6.11 22.35
CA ALA A 332 -10.85 5.40 23.23
C ALA A 332 -9.44 5.26 22.63
N ILE A 333 -9.33 4.95 21.33
CA ILE A 333 -8.04 4.91 20.63
C ILE A 333 -7.32 6.26 20.68
N ARG A 334 -8.05 7.37 20.45
CA ARG A 334 -7.49 8.73 20.52
C ARG A 334 -7.07 9.13 21.93
N ALA A 335 -7.71 8.60 22.95
CA ALA A 335 -7.29 8.78 24.34
C ALA A 335 -6.00 8.01 24.68
N GLY A 336 -5.59 7.08 23.82
CA GLY A 336 -4.39 6.26 23.96
C GLY A 336 -4.70 4.85 24.45
N ILE A 337 -3.92 3.88 23.95
CA ILE A 337 -3.99 2.47 24.32
C ILE A 337 -2.64 2.05 24.88
N ALA A 338 -2.66 1.31 25.99
CA ALA A 338 -1.44 0.81 26.61
C ALA A 338 -0.58 0.02 25.60
N GLY A 339 0.69 0.39 25.48
CA GLY A 339 1.65 -0.20 24.56
C GLY A 339 1.65 0.38 23.14
N GLU A 340 0.63 1.15 22.74
CA GLU A 340 0.66 1.90 21.48
C GLU A 340 1.37 3.24 21.71
N ALA A 341 2.34 3.56 20.87
CA ALA A 341 3.15 4.76 20.98
C ALA A 341 2.43 6.00 20.43
N PHE A 342 1.69 5.84 19.35
CA PHE A 342 0.92 6.91 18.71
C PHE A 342 -0.17 6.34 17.80
N ILE A 343 -0.98 7.23 17.21
CA ILE A 343 -2.13 6.86 16.39
C ILE A 343 -2.01 7.40 14.97
N PHE A 344 -2.47 6.61 14.00
CA PHE A 344 -2.90 7.08 12.69
C PHE A 344 -4.42 7.28 12.72
N ASP A 345 -4.85 8.53 12.75
CA ASP A 345 -6.26 8.91 12.79
C ASP A 345 -6.87 8.92 11.37
N THR A 346 -6.97 7.74 10.77
CA THR A 346 -7.58 7.51 9.45
C THR A 346 -9.07 7.88 9.42
N ALA A 347 -9.74 7.86 10.58
CA ALA A 347 -11.17 8.15 10.71
C ALA A 347 -11.45 9.65 10.70
N ARG A 348 -10.57 10.50 11.23
CA ARG A 348 -10.77 11.96 11.26
C ARG A 348 -10.85 12.62 9.88
N GLY A 349 -10.38 11.93 8.84
CA GLY A 349 -10.58 12.36 7.45
C GLY A 349 -11.93 11.97 6.86
N ALA A 350 -12.60 10.97 7.43
CA ALA A 350 -13.74 10.29 6.83
C ALA A 350 -15.03 10.30 7.69
N ASP A 351 -14.94 10.44 9.01
CA ASP A 351 -16.08 10.41 9.93
C ASP A 351 -16.84 11.74 9.90
N PRO A 352 -18.07 11.78 9.34
CA PRO A 352 -18.86 13.02 9.23
C PRO A 352 -19.31 13.59 10.56
N PHE A 353 -19.15 12.84 11.65
CA PHE A 353 -19.86 13.07 12.90
C PHE A 353 -18.94 13.28 14.11
N ASP A 354 -17.63 13.33 13.88
CA ASP A 354 -16.62 13.69 14.88
C ASP A 354 -16.20 15.18 14.75
N ARG A 355 -16.96 15.93 13.95
CA ARG A 355 -17.02 17.39 13.89
C ARG A 355 -18.50 17.80 14.01
N ASP A 356 -18.80 18.84 14.76
CA ASP A 356 -20.09 19.52 14.67
C ASP A 356 -20.30 19.97 13.22
N ALA A 357 -21.11 19.20 12.49
CA ALA A 357 -21.36 19.28 11.07
C ALA A 357 -20.09 19.15 10.19
N TYR A 358 -20.28 18.80 8.92
CA TYR A 358 -19.41 19.36 7.90
C TYR A 358 -19.28 20.86 8.19
N SER A 359 -18.09 21.46 8.09
CA SER A 359 -18.12 22.84 7.60
C SER A 359 -18.65 22.72 6.17
N VAL A 360 -19.96 22.82 6.03
CA VAL A 360 -20.54 23.41 4.84
C VAL A 360 -20.04 24.86 4.84
N ASP A 361 -18.81 25.06 4.35
CA ASP A 361 -18.62 26.21 3.50
C ASP A 361 -19.41 25.91 2.21
N PRO A 362 -20.08 26.92 1.65
CA PRO A 362 -21.53 26.97 1.59
C PRO A 362 -22.15 25.96 0.61
N ASP A 363 -23.30 25.47 1.04
CA ASP A 363 -24.37 24.86 0.27
C ASP A 363 -24.19 24.85 -1.28
N PRO A 364 -23.73 23.73 -1.87
CA PRO A 364 -23.73 23.52 -3.32
C PRO A 364 -25.14 23.24 -3.90
N SER A 365 -26.21 23.32 -3.09
CA SER A 365 -27.59 23.33 -3.58
C SER A 365 -28.08 24.71 -4.03
N ALA A 366 -27.28 25.77 -3.87
CA ALA A 366 -27.36 26.91 -4.77
C ALA A 366 -27.15 26.38 -6.20
N THR A 367 -28.15 26.54 -7.05
CA THR A 367 -28.38 25.87 -8.35
C THR A 367 -27.31 26.07 -9.45
N THR A 368 -26.08 26.44 -9.09
CA THR A 368 -24.95 26.73 -9.98
C THR A 368 -23.78 25.73 -9.90
N ALA A 369 -23.75 24.77 -8.97
CA ALA A 369 -22.56 23.94 -8.71
C ALA A 369 -22.55 22.56 -9.42
N ARG A 370 -22.95 22.48 -10.70
CA ARG A 370 -22.85 21.24 -11.50
C ARG A 370 -22.04 21.39 -12.78
N PHE A 371 -20.83 21.94 -12.71
CA PHE A 371 -19.87 21.85 -13.82
C PHE A 371 -18.43 21.83 -13.28
N PRO A 372 -17.44 21.33 -14.04
CA PRO A 372 -16.04 21.68 -13.78
C PRO A 372 -15.96 23.20 -13.55
N ALA A 373 -15.26 23.63 -12.49
CA ALA A 373 -15.16 25.05 -12.15
C ALA A 373 -14.63 25.86 -13.33
N ALA A 374 -13.83 25.25 -14.21
CA ALA A 374 -13.54 25.67 -15.56
C ALA A 374 -13.17 24.48 -16.47
N GLN A 375 -13.55 24.54 -17.74
CA GLN A 375 -12.91 23.75 -18.80
C GLN A 375 -11.90 24.65 -19.49
N ILE A 376 -10.64 24.22 -19.53
CA ILE A 376 -9.53 25.03 -20.04
C ILE A 376 -8.75 24.30 -21.11
N THR A 377 -8.08 25.06 -21.97
CA THR A 377 -6.97 24.57 -22.79
C THR A 377 -5.69 25.03 -22.14
N ALA A 378 -4.84 24.07 -21.75
CA ALA A 378 -3.63 24.38 -21.00
C ALA A 378 -2.50 23.38 -21.23
N SER A 379 -1.30 23.76 -20.80
CA SER A 379 -0.11 22.91 -20.73
C SER A 379 0.63 23.18 -19.42
N ILE A 380 1.36 22.19 -18.90
CA ILE A 380 2.19 22.37 -17.71
C ILE A 380 3.65 22.17 -18.11
N SER A 381 4.52 23.08 -17.68
CA SER A 381 5.98 22.90 -17.76
C SER A 381 6.61 23.23 -16.40
N ALA A 382 7.32 22.25 -15.85
CA ALA A 382 7.71 22.24 -14.45
C ALA A 382 6.51 22.58 -13.55
N THR A 383 6.56 23.65 -12.76
CA THR A 383 5.48 24.08 -11.87
C THR A 383 4.59 25.16 -12.49
N THR A 384 4.71 25.45 -13.78
CA THR A 384 3.95 26.50 -14.46
C THR A 384 2.88 25.90 -15.35
N LEU A 385 1.62 26.07 -14.96
CA LEU A 385 0.46 25.85 -15.82
C LEU A 385 0.25 27.08 -16.71
N THR A 386 0.31 26.91 -18.01
CA THR A 386 -0.03 27.93 -19.01
C THR A 386 -1.43 27.65 -19.54
N VAL A 387 -2.37 28.56 -19.29
CA VAL A 387 -3.76 28.49 -19.71
C VAL A 387 -3.98 29.45 -20.85
N THR A 388 -4.44 28.93 -21.99
CA THR A 388 -4.54 29.70 -23.24
C THR A 388 -5.96 29.85 -23.74
N ALA A 389 -6.87 29.03 -23.27
CA ALA A 389 -8.30 29.25 -23.42
C ALA A 389 -9.05 28.77 -22.17
N VAL A 390 -10.12 29.46 -21.83
CA VAL A 390 -11.11 29.01 -20.85
C VAL A 390 -12.42 28.84 -21.61
N THR A 391 -12.77 27.60 -21.91
CA THR A 391 -13.97 27.23 -22.67
C THR A 391 -15.23 27.43 -21.84
N SER A 392 -15.15 27.22 -20.53
CA SER A 392 -16.23 27.47 -19.58
C SER A 392 -15.66 27.70 -18.18
N GLY A 393 -16.43 28.38 -17.31
CA GLY A 393 -16.12 28.56 -15.89
C GLY A 393 -14.95 29.53 -15.59
N THR A 394 -14.44 29.49 -14.36
CA THR A 394 -13.34 30.32 -13.84
C THR A 394 -12.34 29.50 -13.03
N LEU A 395 -11.04 29.77 -13.21
CA LEU A 395 -9.97 29.17 -12.40
C LEU A 395 -9.84 29.83 -11.03
N GLY A 396 -9.63 29.02 -9.99
CA GLY A 396 -9.40 29.51 -8.64
C GLY A 396 -8.17 28.89 -7.98
N TYR A 397 -7.64 29.59 -6.97
CA TYR A 397 -6.70 29.00 -6.01
C TYR A 397 -7.29 27.71 -5.40
N GLY A 398 -6.45 26.68 -5.23
CA GLY A 398 -6.85 25.40 -4.65
C GLY A 398 -7.62 24.49 -5.61
N THR A 399 -7.80 24.90 -6.86
CA THR A 399 -8.52 24.09 -7.85
C THR A 399 -7.65 22.94 -8.36
N CYS A 400 -8.15 21.71 -8.26
CA CYS A 400 -7.52 20.53 -8.85
C CYS A 400 -7.69 20.49 -10.37
N LEU A 401 -6.65 20.06 -11.07
CA LEU A 401 -6.66 19.79 -12.51
C LEU A 401 -6.91 18.30 -12.76
N THR A 402 -7.84 18.00 -13.65
CA THR A 402 -8.11 16.65 -14.14
C THR A 402 -8.17 16.63 -15.66
N GLU A 403 -7.97 15.46 -16.26
CA GLU A 403 -8.21 15.26 -17.67
C GLU A 403 -9.71 15.16 -17.98
N GLY A 404 -10.08 15.41 -19.23
CA GLY A 404 -11.39 14.99 -19.72
C GLY A 404 -11.54 13.48 -19.66
N LEU A 405 -12.77 13.00 -19.58
CA LEU A 405 -13.17 11.58 -19.46
C LEU A 405 -12.76 10.66 -20.64
N GLY A 406 -11.66 10.94 -21.35
CA GLY A 406 -11.16 10.18 -22.49
C GLY A 406 -9.83 9.47 -22.16
N ASN A 407 -9.88 8.15 -22.05
CA ASN A 407 -8.78 7.22 -21.84
C ASN A 407 -7.52 7.51 -22.71
N ALA A 408 -6.42 8.00 -22.13
CA ALA A 408 -5.05 7.77 -22.61
C ALA A 408 -3.98 8.22 -21.58
N TYR A 409 -3.34 7.24 -20.92
CA TYR A 409 -2.50 7.37 -19.72
C TYR A 409 -1.09 8.00 -19.84
N ASP A 410 -0.71 8.64 -20.95
CA ASP A 410 0.72 8.99 -21.17
C ASP A 410 1.04 10.51 -21.20
N SER A 411 0.08 11.39 -20.90
CA SER A 411 0.31 12.84 -20.99
C SER A 411 -0.70 13.69 -20.22
N SER A 412 -1.16 13.19 -19.07
CA SER A 412 -2.16 13.86 -18.23
C SER A 412 -1.51 14.54 -17.03
N PRO A 413 -2.11 15.59 -16.45
CA PRO A 413 -1.62 16.14 -15.19
C PRO A 413 -1.56 15.04 -14.14
N TYR A 414 -0.53 15.03 -13.30
CA TYR A 414 -0.45 14.12 -12.17
C TYR A 414 -1.69 14.26 -11.28
N TYR A 415 -2.23 13.13 -10.84
CA TYR A 415 -3.35 13.13 -9.90
C TYR A 415 -2.99 13.96 -8.66
N GLY A 416 -3.87 14.89 -8.27
CA GLY A 416 -3.62 15.85 -7.19
C GLY A 416 -2.89 17.14 -7.61
N THR A 417 -2.71 17.41 -8.91
CA THR A 417 -2.18 18.70 -9.37
C THR A 417 -3.14 19.82 -9.02
N MET A 418 -2.69 20.81 -8.25
CA MET A 418 -3.49 21.93 -7.75
C MET A 418 -2.89 23.28 -8.14
N ILE A 419 -3.75 24.25 -8.45
CA ILE A 419 -3.35 25.65 -8.64
C ILE A 419 -3.04 26.29 -7.29
N LEU A 420 -1.81 26.77 -7.12
CA LEU A 420 -1.33 27.44 -5.90
C LEU A 420 -1.48 28.96 -5.95
N GLU A 421 -1.28 29.54 -7.13
CA GLU A 421 -1.41 30.99 -7.34
C GLU A 421 -1.46 31.29 -8.84
N GLN A 422 -2.00 32.45 -9.19
CA GLN A 422 -1.91 33.00 -10.54
C GLN A 422 -0.67 33.89 -10.65
N LEU A 423 0.15 33.63 -11.66
CA LEU A 423 1.41 34.33 -11.91
C LEU A 423 1.22 35.49 -12.90
N THR A 424 0.43 35.29 -13.94
CA THR A 424 0.13 36.31 -14.97
C THR A 424 -1.29 36.16 -15.53
N GLY A 425 -1.75 37.16 -16.29
CA GLY A 425 -3.01 37.11 -17.04
C GLY A 425 -4.23 37.63 -16.26
N THR A 426 -5.42 37.32 -16.78
CA THR A 426 -6.70 37.79 -16.20
C THR A 426 -7.12 36.88 -15.05
N THR A 427 -7.55 37.44 -13.92
CA THR A 427 -8.00 36.68 -12.75
C THR A 427 -9.00 35.58 -13.14
N GLY A 428 -8.64 34.34 -12.84
CA GLY A 428 -9.45 33.15 -13.14
C GLY A 428 -9.64 32.81 -14.63
N GLY A 429 -8.84 33.39 -15.52
CA GLY A 429 -8.94 33.24 -16.98
C GLY A 429 -7.65 32.72 -17.65
N VAL A 430 -7.37 33.27 -18.83
CA VAL A 430 -6.13 33.01 -19.58
C VAL A 430 -4.93 33.63 -18.86
N GLY A 431 -3.83 32.90 -18.76
CA GLY A 431 -2.66 33.34 -18.02
C GLY A 431 -1.72 32.20 -17.65
N THR A 432 -0.81 32.48 -16.71
CA THR A 432 0.03 31.44 -16.11
C THR A 432 -0.27 31.29 -14.63
N TYR A 433 -0.15 30.07 -14.13
CA TYR A 433 -0.44 29.69 -12.76
C TYR A 433 0.69 28.81 -12.23
N ARG A 434 0.98 28.91 -10.94
CA ARG A 434 1.86 27.96 -10.26
C ARG A 434 1.04 26.75 -9.83
N VAL A 435 1.58 25.55 -10.04
CA VAL A 435 1.03 24.30 -9.52
C VAL A 435 1.96 23.64 -8.50
N ASN A 436 1.41 22.74 -7.67
CA ASN A 436 2.13 22.06 -6.60
C ASN A 436 3.16 21.01 -7.06
N PHE A 437 3.00 20.46 -8.27
CA PHE A 437 3.92 19.44 -8.80
C PHE A 437 4.67 19.93 -10.04
N SER A 438 5.99 19.66 -10.07
CA SER A 438 6.80 19.84 -11.27
C SER A 438 6.53 18.72 -12.26
N GLN A 439 6.01 19.04 -13.45
CA GLN A 439 5.65 18.07 -14.49
C GLN A 439 5.67 18.70 -15.88
N ASN A 440 5.67 17.87 -16.92
CA ASN A 440 5.51 18.32 -18.29
C ASN A 440 4.27 17.68 -18.89
N THR A 441 3.30 18.52 -19.26
CA THR A 441 2.02 18.11 -19.85
C THR A 441 1.80 18.96 -21.09
N SER A 442 1.77 18.33 -22.27
CA SER A 442 1.54 19.02 -23.54
C SER A 442 0.09 19.51 -23.68
N TRP A 443 -0.11 20.56 -24.48
CA TRP A 443 -1.37 21.26 -24.74
C TRP A 443 -2.61 20.36 -24.90
N ARG A 444 -3.54 20.42 -23.95
CA ARG A 444 -4.79 19.63 -23.97
C ARG A 444 -5.94 20.37 -23.28
N THR A 445 -7.16 19.88 -23.52
CA THR A 445 -8.34 20.22 -22.71
C THR A 445 -8.17 19.64 -21.31
N MET A 446 -8.06 20.51 -20.31
CA MET A 446 -8.07 20.16 -18.88
C MET A 446 -9.37 20.64 -18.25
N TYR A 447 -9.80 19.95 -17.20
CA TYR A 447 -10.90 20.37 -16.37
C TYR A 447 -10.33 20.82 -15.04
N ALA A 448 -10.53 22.08 -14.72
CA ALA A 448 -10.17 22.64 -13.45
C ALA A 448 -11.44 22.69 -12.60
N GLY A 449 -11.45 21.97 -11.50
CA GLY A 449 -12.64 21.81 -10.67
C GLY A 449 -13.45 20.59 -11.07
N GLY A 450 -14.05 19.97 -10.06
CA GLY A 450 -14.43 18.57 -10.09
C GLY A 450 -13.55 17.77 -9.15
N TRP A 451 -14.19 17.22 -8.12
CA TRP A 451 -13.65 16.37 -7.05
C TRP A 451 -12.84 17.12 -5.99
N GLY A 452 -13.51 18.11 -5.40
CA GLY A 452 -13.24 18.62 -4.05
C GLY A 452 -14.49 18.45 -3.19
N SER A 453 -15.04 17.24 -3.16
CA SER A 453 -15.98 16.88 -2.10
C SER A 453 -15.13 16.78 -0.82
N LYS A 454 -15.13 17.87 -0.04
CA LYS A 454 -14.59 17.91 1.33
C LYS A 454 -15.42 17.03 2.29
N ASP A 455 -16.44 16.38 1.74
CA ASP A 455 -17.37 15.45 2.35
C ASP A 455 -16.90 13.99 2.35
N GLY A 456 -15.67 13.71 1.91
CA GLY A 456 -15.00 12.43 2.20
C GLY A 456 -15.64 11.18 1.58
N LEU A 457 -16.70 11.33 0.77
CA LEU A 457 -17.47 10.19 0.27
C LEU A 457 -17.36 9.92 -1.21
N HIS A 458 -16.53 10.67 -1.95
CA HIS A 458 -16.01 10.11 -3.17
C HIS A 458 -14.54 10.44 -3.39
N LEU A 459 -13.70 9.50 -2.99
CA LEU A 459 -12.68 8.90 -3.84
C LEU A 459 -11.90 8.00 -2.90
N ASN A 460 -11.89 6.71 -3.22
CA ASN A 460 -10.81 5.80 -2.89
C ASN A 460 -9.47 6.30 -3.51
N GLY A 461 -9.14 7.58 -3.37
CA GLY A 461 -8.04 8.29 -4.02
C GLY A 461 -7.65 9.55 -3.24
N MET A 462 -8.62 10.29 -2.68
CA MET A 462 -8.34 11.48 -1.86
C MET A 462 -7.98 11.19 -0.40
N LEU A 463 -8.38 10.03 0.12
CA LEU A 463 -7.99 9.61 1.47
C LEU A 463 -6.47 9.56 1.61
N ALA A 464 -5.71 9.02 0.65
CA ALA A 464 -4.27 8.89 0.82
C ALA A 464 -3.53 10.24 0.91
N GLU A 465 -4.01 11.29 0.24
CA GLU A 465 -3.35 12.61 0.22
C GLU A 465 -3.79 13.50 1.40
N GLN A 466 -5.07 13.48 1.77
CA GLN A 466 -5.55 14.14 2.99
C GLN A 466 -5.10 13.42 4.26
N VAL A 467 -5.02 12.08 4.23
CA VAL A 467 -4.35 11.28 5.26
C VAL A 467 -2.86 11.59 5.23
N ARG A 468 -2.20 11.80 4.09
CA ARG A 468 -0.78 12.20 4.07
C ARG A 468 -0.54 13.57 4.73
N GLU A 469 -1.34 14.58 4.41
CA GLU A 469 -1.21 15.91 5.03
C GLU A 469 -1.50 15.87 6.54
N ARG A 470 -2.45 15.02 6.97
CA ARG A 470 -2.85 14.91 8.38
C ARG A 470 -2.04 13.90 9.18
N LEU A 471 -1.43 12.92 8.52
CA LEU A 471 -0.41 12.03 9.07
C LEU A 471 0.97 12.64 8.95
N ALA A 472 1.17 13.79 8.28
CA ALA A 472 2.47 14.45 8.22
C ALA A 472 3.12 14.61 9.61
N PRO A 473 2.38 14.99 10.68
CA PRO A 473 2.94 14.99 12.04
C PRO A 473 3.37 13.60 12.53
N ALA A 474 2.62 12.55 12.21
CA ALA A 474 2.96 11.18 12.59
C ALA A 474 4.11 10.61 11.74
N ILE A 475 4.17 10.94 10.45
CA ILE A 475 5.28 10.65 9.55
C ILE A 475 6.55 11.37 10.02
N ASP A 476 6.42 12.62 10.49
CA ASP A 476 7.52 13.37 11.08
C ASP A 476 7.92 12.82 12.44
N GLN A 477 7.00 12.24 13.22
CA GLN A 477 7.35 11.46 14.42
C GLN A 477 8.12 10.20 14.06
N ILE A 478 7.72 9.47 13.02
CA ILE A 478 8.45 8.30 12.52
C ILE A 478 9.85 8.67 12.04
N ARG A 479 10.04 9.86 11.47
CA ARG A 479 11.34 10.35 10.97
C ARG A 479 12.29 10.78 12.09
N ARG A 480 11.77 11.21 13.24
CA ARG A 480 12.57 11.64 14.39
C ARG A 480 13.02 10.44 15.20
#